data_AF-A0A1B8W425-F1
#
_entry.id   AF-A0A1B8W425-F1
#
_cell.length_a   1.000
_cell.length_b   1.000
_cell.length_c   1.000
_cell.angle_alpha   90.00
_cell.angle_beta   90.00
_cell.angle_gamma   90.00
#
_symmetry.space_group_name_H-M   'P 1'
#
loop_
_entity.id
_entity.type
_entity.pdbx_description
1 polymer ?
#
loop_
_entity_poly.entity_id
_entity_poly.type
_entity_poly.pdbx_seq_one_letter_code
_entity_poly.pdbx_strand_id
1 'polypeptide(L)'
;MKSFKKWSIRTQVLTIGAIILAIIPLVIILTYRQSSAIIVNQNTQYNMEMVSSLQQRVSDSYARISGILINLGYDTTVQDFLVESDSLRIYELSKKVQSLMGVIKSTNPDIVDVVIMNNSGKHTSLQGRISIVNDMVGELAEKQGEVYYGGFKQAGPFILRDSFLFGMNLYASRNTYQYGEKIGFIAVVLDAKSIQLEIEKFPRLSGTSFYLRTNNELVYANASGQELNLDETRLTLYSGFGESAVMEKIDGKSYAIQSFPLPEIKGNIISAVPIKNLIKELEGLKRTSYLMLIITLLLITIPYYVLIMNLLRPLGKLIAFMKRLKSGNLDLLHTKVELEGYAEMEVISTQFNTMLNRINDLTEQLLETTGALYQADIERQRAEMSFLQSQIKPHFLSNTLDAIKGIAIVKGNNEIYEMASALSRMLRYSIKGANEVTLQEEIRIVDSYITIHQGRFPGRIQYEQYISEELSEILIPKMIIQPIVENALTHGLEPSESGGKVIIQTEIYDARHIEIMVTDNGVGMEPQRLKQVRNALISKDPEANQHIGMKNVNDRIRLHYGEGAGITINSWLGSGTVVRVRLPVPTNFNYRL
;
A
#
# COMPACT_ATOMS: atom_id res chain seq x y z
N MET A 1 -6.95 6.60 -16.84
CA MET A 1 -5.71 5.90 -17.26
C MET A 1 -4.40 6.69 -17.10
N LYS A 2 -4.30 7.98 -17.47
CA LYS A 2 -3.03 8.74 -17.36
C LYS A 2 -2.45 8.83 -15.93
N SER A 3 -3.29 8.93 -14.90
CA SER A 3 -2.84 8.95 -13.50
C SER A 3 -2.27 7.61 -13.01
N PHE A 4 -2.81 6.48 -13.50
CA PHE A 4 -2.41 5.15 -13.07
C PHE A 4 -0.96 4.83 -13.48
N LYS A 5 -0.54 5.28 -14.67
CA LYS A 5 0.83 5.11 -15.17
C LYS A 5 1.90 5.83 -14.31
N LYS A 6 1.53 6.82 -13.49
CA LYS A 6 2.47 7.53 -12.60
C LYS A 6 2.74 6.78 -11.29
N TRP A 7 1.94 5.77 -10.97
CA TRP A 7 2.12 5.00 -9.75
C TRP A 7 3.23 3.98 -9.89
N SER A 8 3.89 3.64 -8.78
CA SER A 8 4.88 2.55 -8.76
C SER A 8 4.21 1.23 -9.17
N ILE A 9 4.97 0.33 -9.81
CA ILE A 9 4.48 -0.99 -10.23
C ILE A 9 3.89 -1.74 -9.02
N ARG A 10 4.53 -1.63 -7.84
CA ARG A 10 4.03 -2.21 -6.59
C ARG A 10 2.63 -1.70 -6.23
N THR A 11 2.42 -0.38 -6.25
CA THR A 11 1.10 0.21 -5.96
C THR A 11 0.05 -0.19 -7.00
N GLN A 12 0.40 -0.24 -8.29
CA GLN A 12 -0.53 -0.69 -9.33
C GLN A 12 -0.98 -2.14 -9.09
N VAL A 13 -0.04 -3.05 -8.88
CA VAL A 13 -0.32 -4.47 -8.63
C VAL A 13 -1.12 -4.68 -7.34
N LEU A 14 -0.83 -3.92 -6.27
CA LEU A 14 -1.64 -3.91 -5.03
C LEU A 14 -3.07 -3.42 -5.27
N THR A 15 -3.25 -2.35 -6.03
CA THR A 15 -4.59 -1.83 -6.33
C THR A 15 -5.40 -2.80 -7.19
N ILE A 16 -4.78 -3.45 -8.19
CA ILE A 16 -5.45 -4.47 -9.02
C ILE A 16 -5.84 -5.67 -8.16
N GLY A 17 -4.92 -6.17 -7.32
CA GLY A 17 -5.21 -7.27 -6.40
C GLY A 17 -6.36 -6.93 -5.45
N ALA A 18 -6.36 -5.73 -4.86
CA ALA A 18 -7.43 -5.26 -3.98
C ALA A 18 -8.78 -5.14 -4.69
N ILE A 19 -8.80 -4.64 -5.93
CA ILE A 19 -10.03 -4.55 -6.75
C ILE A 19 -10.58 -5.95 -7.03
N ILE A 20 -9.73 -6.89 -7.46
CA ILE A 20 -10.15 -8.27 -7.73
C ILE A 20 -10.70 -8.92 -6.45
N LEU A 21 -10.01 -8.73 -5.32
CA LEU A 21 -10.40 -9.26 -4.01
C LEU A 21 -11.69 -8.62 -3.48
N ALA A 22 -12.07 -7.43 -3.93
CA ALA A 22 -13.34 -6.79 -3.59
C ALA A 22 -14.49 -7.22 -4.51
N ILE A 23 -14.23 -7.35 -5.83
CA ILE A 23 -15.25 -7.69 -6.83
C ILE A 23 -15.76 -9.13 -6.63
N ILE A 24 -14.88 -10.07 -6.30
CA ILE A 24 -15.26 -11.49 -6.25
C ILE A 24 -16.24 -11.80 -5.11
N PRO A 25 -15.99 -11.39 -3.85
CA PRO A 25 -16.98 -11.53 -2.78
C PRO A 25 -18.28 -10.80 -3.12
N LEU A 26 -18.19 -9.64 -3.75
CA LEU A 26 -19.38 -8.89 -4.19
C LEU A 26 -20.21 -9.70 -5.19
N VAL A 27 -19.58 -10.29 -6.21
CA VAL A 27 -20.26 -11.15 -7.19
C VAL A 27 -20.86 -12.39 -6.50
N ILE A 28 -20.12 -13.07 -5.62
CA ILE A 28 -20.63 -14.24 -4.89
C ILE A 28 -21.86 -13.86 -4.03
N ILE A 29 -21.81 -12.72 -3.33
CA ILE A 29 -22.92 -12.21 -2.52
C ILE A 29 -24.12 -11.86 -3.41
N LEU A 30 -23.90 -11.17 -4.54
CA LEU A 30 -24.97 -10.81 -5.47
C LEU A 30 -25.63 -12.06 -6.07
N THR A 31 -24.84 -13.03 -6.53
CA THR A 31 -25.33 -14.31 -7.05
C THR A 31 -26.11 -15.07 -5.97
N TYR A 32 -25.59 -15.15 -4.74
CA TYR A 32 -26.31 -15.77 -3.63
C TYR A 32 -27.66 -15.08 -3.37
N ARG A 33 -27.70 -13.74 -3.35
CA ARG A 33 -28.96 -12.99 -3.16
C ARG A 33 -29.93 -13.25 -4.31
N GLN A 34 -29.46 -13.28 -5.55
CA GLN A 34 -30.28 -13.55 -6.73
C GLN A 34 -30.82 -14.99 -6.72
N SER A 35 -29.97 -16.00 -6.50
CA SER A 35 -30.38 -17.40 -6.42
C SER A 35 -31.36 -17.63 -5.25
N SER A 36 -31.12 -17.01 -4.10
CA SER A 36 -32.04 -17.08 -2.97
C SER A 36 -33.41 -16.49 -3.31
N ALA A 37 -33.46 -15.34 -3.98
CA ALA A 37 -34.71 -14.73 -4.41
C ALA A 37 -35.45 -15.58 -5.44
N ILE A 38 -34.74 -16.17 -6.41
CA ILE A 38 -35.30 -17.06 -7.42
C ILE A 38 -35.93 -18.29 -6.76
N ILE A 39 -35.22 -18.97 -5.85
CA ILE A 39 -35.73 -20.18 -5.18
C ILE A 39 -36.96 -19.86 -4.33
N VAL A 40 -36.94 -18.76 -3.57
CA VAL A 40 -38.10 -18.36 -2.76
C VAL A 40 -39.31 -18.06 -3.66
N ASN A 41 -39.12 -17.34 -4.76
CA ASN A 41 -40.20 -17.04 -5.71
C ASN A 41 -40.71 -18.31 -6.40
N GLN A 42 -39.82 -19.19 -6.86
CA GLN A 42 -40.20 -20.47 -7.48
C GLN A 42 -40.99 -21.36 -6.51
N ASN A 43 -40.54 -21.49 -5.26
CA ASN A 43 -41.26 -22.25 -4.24
C ASN A 43 -42.62 -21.62 -3.91
N THR A 44 -42.74 -20.29 -3.91
CA THR A 44 -44.01 -19.61 -3.69
C THR A 44 -44.97 -19.82 -4.85
N GLN A 45 -44.49 -19.71 -6.10
CA GLN A 45 -45.28 -19.96 -7.31
C GLN A 45 -45.74 -21.42 -7.41
N TYR A 46 -44.83 -22.38 -7.18
CA TYR A 46 -45.18 -23.80 -7.17
C TYR A 46 -46.26 -24.11 -6.13
N ASN A 47 -46.17 -23.52 -4.92
CA ASN A 47 -47.21 -23.67 -3.91
C ASN A 47 -48.55 -23.09 -4.37
N MET A 48 -48.56 -21.91 -4.99
CA MET A 48 -49.79 -21.30 -5.53
C MET A 48 -50.41 -22.17 -6.63
N GLU A 49 -49.62 -22.67 -7.58
CA GLU A 49 -50.09 -23.55 -8.67
C GLU A 49 -50.66 -24.87 -8.13
N MET A 50 -50.00 -25.46 -7.14
CA MET A 50 -50.45 -26.68 -6.48
C MET A 50 -51.79 -26.47 -5.78
N VAL A 51 -51.94 -25.38 -5.01
CA VAL A 51 -53.21 -25.12 -4.31
C VAL A 51 -54.32 -24.72 -5.27
N SER A 52 -54.02 -23.95 -6.31
CA SER A 52 -55.00 -23.66 -7.37
C SER A 52 -55.46 -24.95 -8.08
N SER A 53 -54.55 -25.89 -8.33
CA SER A 53 -54.90 -27.21 -8.86
C SER A 53 -55.78 -28.03 -7.91
N LEU A 54 -55.54 -27.94 -6.60
CA LEU A 54 -56.39 -28.56 -5.57
C LEU A 54 -57.78 -27.94 -5.55
N GLN A 55 -57.87 -26.60 -5.56
CA GLN A 55 -59.14 -25.87 -5.64
C GLN A 55 -59.93 -26.27 -6.88
N GLN A 56 -59.29 -26.32 -8.05
CA GLN A 56 -59.93 -26.76 -9.29
C GLN A 56 -60.48 -28.19 -9.17
N ARG A 57 -59.72 -29.13 -8.61
CA ARG A 57 -60.18 -30.51 -8.41
C ARG A 57 -61.37 -30.61 -7.46
N VAL A 58 -61.40 -29.80 -6.40
CA VAL A 58 -62.56 -29.75 -5.48
C VAL A 58 -63.78 -29.20 -6.21
N SER A 59 -63.62 -28.13 -6.99
CA SER A 59 -64.70 -27.54 -7.80
C SER A 59 -65.21 -28.52 -8.86
N ASP A 60 -64.31 -29.21 -9.58
CA ASP A 60 -64.66 -30.26 -10.56
C ASP A 60 -65.41 -31.43 -9.88
N SER A 61 -64.99 -31.81 -8.67
CA SER A 61 -65.68 -32.84 -7.90
C SER A 61 -67.08 -32.40 -7.50
N TYR A 62 -67.24 -31.17 -7.01
CA TYR A 62 -68.54 -30.58 -6.69
C TYR A 62 -69.46 -30.55 -7.92
N ALA A 63 -68.95 -30.11 -9.08
CA ALA A 63 -69.70 -30.08 -10.33
C ALA A 63 -70.13 -31.48 -10.77
N ARG A 64 -69.25 -32.48 -10.64
CA ARG A 64 -69.57 -33.89 -10.92
C ARG A 64 -70.72 -34.40 -10.03
N ILE A 65 -70.63 -34.19 -8.72
CA ILE A 65 -71.66 -34.61 -7.74
C ILE A 65 -72.97 -33.90 -8.00
N SER A 66 -72.92 -32.59 -8.26
CA SER A 66 -74.09 -31.79 -8.59
C SER A 66 -74.78 -32.29 -9.85
N GLY A 67 -74.02 -32.62 -10.89
CA GLY A 67 -74.54 -33.25 -12.10
C GLY A 67 -75.22 -34.60 -11.82
N ILE A 68 -74.63 -35.43 -10.95
CA ILE A 68 -75.24 -36.71 -10.53
C ILE A 68 -76.58 -36.47 -9.81
N LEU A 69 -76.64 -35.54 -8.85
CA LEU A 69 -77.84 -35.20 -8.10
C LEU A 69 -78.96 -34.69 -9.01
N ILE A 70 -78.63 -33.81 -9.96
CA ILE A 70 -79.59 -33.26 -10.93
C ILE A 70 -80.09 -34.35 -11.88
N ASN A 71 -79.18 -35.13 -12.48
CA ASN A 71 -79.55 -36.17 -13.44
C ASN A 71 -80.40 -37.28 -12.80
N LEU A 72 -80.06 -37.70 -11.57
CA LEU A 72 -80.88 -38.65 -10.81
C LEU A 72 -82.20 -38.05 -10.37
N GLY A 73 -82.17 -36.84 -9.81
CA GLY A 73 -83.33 -36.19 -9.24
C GLY A 73 -84.45 -35.97 -10.26
N TYR A 74 -84.08 -35.67 -11.50
CA TYR A 74 -85.01 -35.45 -12.61
C TYR A 74 -85.16 -36.65 -13.56
N ASP A 75 -84.59 -37.81 -13.22
CA ASP A 75 -84.88 -39.06 -13.94
C ASP A 75 -86.37 -39.39 -13.84
N THR A 76 -86.93 -39.94 -14.92
CA THR A 76 -88.37 -40.23 -14.99
C THR A 76 -88.83 -41.19 -13.91
N THR A 77 -88.02 -42.21 -13.62
CA THR A 77 -88.33 -43.25 -12.63
C THR A 77 -88.29 -42.68 -11.22
N VAL A 78 -87.38 -41.76 -10.97
CA VAL A 78 -87.24 -41.08 -9.67
C VAL A 78 -88.40 -40.11 -9.45
N GLN A 79 -88.77 -39.32 -10.45
CA GLN A 79 -89.91 -38.41 -10.38
C GLN A 79 -91.23 -39.18 -10.14
N ASP A 80 -91.44 -40.30 -10.84
CA ASP A 80 -92.62 -41.16 -10.64
C ASP A 80 -92.63 -41.76 -9.22
N PHE A 81 -91.49 -42.23 -8.72
CA PHE A 81 -91.36 -42.76 -7.35
C PHE A 81 -91.71 -41.71 -6.28
N LEU A 82 -91.34 -40.46 -6.49
CA LEU A 82 -91.54 -39.39 -5.51
C LEU A 82 -92.99 -38.95 -5.38
N VAL A 83 -93.77 -39.04 -6.46
CA VAL A 83 -95.18 -38.61 -6.50
C VAL A 83 -96.16 -39.76 -6.24
N GLU A 84 -95.74 -41.01 -6.45
CA GLU A 84 -96.60 -42.18 -6.28
C GLU A 84 -97.12 -42.33 -4.83
N SER A 85 -98.39 -42.69 -4.72
CA SER A 85 -99.09 -42.86 -3.44
C SER A 85 -99.39 -44.33 -3.13
N ASP A 86 -99.54 -45.19 -4.15
CA ASP A 86 -99.82 -46.62 -3.99
C ASP A 86 -98.61 -47.39 -3.43
N SER A 87 -98.80 -48.08 -2.31
CA SER A 87 -97.71 -48.74 -1.59
C SER A 87 -97.05 -49.88 -2.37
N LEU A 88 -97.80 -50.62 -3.21
CA LEU A 88 -97.25 -51.70 -4.02
C LEU A 88 -96.40 -51.12 -5.16
N ARG A 89 -96.92 -50.09 -5.83
CA ARG A 89 -96.23 -49.40 -6.92
C ARG A 89 -94.98 -48.67 -6.47
N ILE A 90 -94.99 -48.08 -5.28
CA ILE A 90 -93.81 -47.48 -4.64
C ILE A 90 -92.73 -48.52 -4.40
N TYR A 91 -93.09 -49.74 -3.95
CA TYR A 91 -92.11 -50.81 -3.77
C TYR A 91 -91.47 -51.20 -5.11
N GLU A 92 -92.26 -51.38 -6.18
CA GLU A 92 -91.74 -51.66 -7.53
C GLU A 92 -90.81 -50.54 -8.04
N LEU A 93 -91.24 -49.29 -7.94
CA LEU A 93 -90.45 -48.13 -8.36
C LEU A 93 -89.17 -47.98 -7.52
N SER A 94 -89.23 -48.24 -6.21
CA SER A 94 -88.06 -48.20 -5.32
C SER A 94 -86.95 -49.14 -5.77
N LYS A 95 -87.30 -50.34 -6.30
CA LYS A 95 -86.34 -51.31 -6.84
C LYS A 95 -85.70 -50.83 -8.14
N LYS A 96 -86.48 -50.19 -9.02
CA LYS A 96 -85.94 -49.57 -10.24
C LYS A 96 -85.01 -48.40 -9.93
N VAL A 97 -85.41 -47.53 -9.00
CA VAL A 97 -84.56 -46.44 -8.51
C VAL A 97 -83.27 -46.96 -7.86
N GLN A 98 -83.33 -48.04 -7.05
CA GLN A 98 -82.13 -48.71 -6.53
C GLN A 98 -81.19 -49.20 -7.63
N SER A 99 -81.73 -49.75 -8.72
CA SER A 99 -80.93 -50.19 -9.86
C SER A 99 -80.20 -49.01 -10.53
N LEU A 100 -80.89 -47.88 -10.75
CA LEU A 100 -80.29 -46.66 -11.30
C LEU A 100 -79.17 -46.11 -10.40
N MET A 101 -79.45 -46.00 -9.10
CA MET A 101 -78.45 -45.58 -8.11
C MET A 101 -77.24 -46.55 -8.09
N GLY A 102 -77.48 -47.85 -8.30
CA GLY A 102 -76.42 -48.87 -8.35
C GLY A 102 -75.43 -48.67 -9.50
N VAL A 103 -75.91 -48.28 -10.69
CA VAL A 103 -75.06 -47.93 -11.84
C VAL A 103 -74.16 -46.73 -11.52
N ILE A 104 -74.72 -45.70 -10.88
CA ILE A 104 -73.97 -44.49 -10.51
C ILE A 104 -72.90 -44.80 -9.47
N LYS A 105 -73.22 -45.60 -8.45
CA LYS A 105 -72.23 -46.07 -7.48
C LYS A 105 -71.12 -46.90 -8.13
N SER A 106 -71.45 -47.74 -9.12
CA SER A 106 -70.45 -48.56 -9.81
C SER A 106 -69.45 -47.73 -10.63
N THR A 107 -69.87 -46.57 -11.13
CA THR A 107 -69.03 -45.64 -11.91
C THR A 107 -68.35 -44.58 -11.05
N ASN A 108 -68.81 -44.38 -9.81
CA ASN A 108 -68.30 -43.40 -8.85
C ASN A 108 -68.05 -44.10 -7.50
N PRO A 109 -66.91 -44.79 -7.33
CA PRO A 109 -66.62 -45.60 -6.14
C PRO A 109 -66.45 -44.78 -4.85
N ASP A 110 -66.29 -43.47 -4.98
CA ASP A 110 -66.29 -42.49 -3.89
C ASP A 110 -67.68 -42.27 -3.27
N ILE A 111 -68.76 -42.63 -3.99
CA ILE A 111 -70.14 -42.60 -3.48
C ILE A 111 -70.37 -43.79 -2.54
N VAL A 112 -70.61 -43.46 -1.27
CA VAL A 112 -70.93 -44.43 -0.24
C VAL A 112 -72.40 -44.81 -0.32
N ASP A 113 -73.29 -43.81 -0.36
CA ASP A 113 -74.73 -44.03 -0.40
C ASP A 113 -75.44 -42.91 -1.17
N VAL A 114 -76.63 -43.22 -1.69
CA VAL A 114 -77.55 -42.26 -2.30
C VAL A 114 -78.91 -42.49 -1.66
N VAL A 115 -79.53 -41.43 -1.15
CA VAL A 115 -80.82 -41.50 -0.44
C VAL A 115 -81.81 -40.62 -1.17
N ILE A 116 -82.97 -41.17 -1.54
CA ILE A 116 -84.07 -40.44 -2.16
C ILE A 116 -85.29 -40.61 -1.27
N MET A 117 -85.95 -39.50 -0.92
CA MET A 117 -87.11 -39.49 -0.03
C MET A 117 -88.20 -38.58 -0.58
N ASN A 118 -89.45 -39.02 -0.52
CA ASN A 118 -90.60 -38.21 -0.89
C ASN A 118 -91.13 -37.40 0.31
N ASN A 119 -92.05 -36.46 0.06
CA ASN A 119 -92.63 -35.62 1.12
C ASN A 119 -93.41 -36.40 2.19
N SER A 120 -93.85 -37.63 1.91
CA SER A 120 -94.53 -38.50 2.88
C SER A 120 -93.57 -39.28 3.79
N GLY A 121 -92.25 -39.12 3.61
CA GLY A 121 -91.21 -39.82 4.37
C GLY A 121 -90.87 -41.22 3.84
N LYS A 122 -91.52 -41.68 2.76
CA LYS A 122 -91.14 -42.92 2.07
C LYS A 122 -89.84 -42.67 1.31
N HIS A 123 -88.90 -43.60 1.41
CA HIS A 123 -87.55 -43.41 0.91
C HIS A 123 -86.96 -44.69 0.32
N THR A 124 -85.89 -44.53 -0.45
CA THR A 124 -85.06 -45.62 -0.94
C THR A 124 -83.59 -45.23 -0.85
N SER A 125 -82.72 -46.20 -0.59
CA SER A 125 -81.29 -46.00 -0.39
C SER A 125 -80.50 -47.23 -0.86
N LEU A 126 -79.23 -47.05 -1.24
CA LEU A 126 -78.34 -48.15 -1.65
C LEU A 126 -77.82 -48.95 -0.46
N GLN A 127 -77.54 -48.31 0.67
CA GLN A 127 -76.99 -48.97 1.87
C GLN A 127 -77.89 -48.88 3.11
N GLY A 128 -79.07 -48.25 3.00
CA GLY A 128 -80.03 -48.08 4.09
C GLY A 128 -79.63 -47.01 5.11
N ARG A 129 -78.79 -46.03 4.75
CA ARG A 129 -78.23 -45.06 5.71
C ARG A 129 -79.05 -43.76 5.82
N ILE A 130 -80.34 -43.87 6.13
CA ILE A 130 -81.26 -42.73 6.20
C ILE A 130 -80.96 -41.79 7.38
N SER A 131 -80.47 -42.32 8.50
CA SER A 131 -80.22 -41.53 9.72
C SER A 131 -79.22 -40.39 9.54
N ILE A 132 -78.23 -40.56 8.66
CA ILE A 132 -77.18 -39.54 8.38
C ILE A 132 -77.77 -38.32 7.67
N VAL A 133 -78.83 -38.53 6.91
CA VAL A 133 -79.42 -37.55 6.00
C VAL A 133 -80.60 -36.84 6.64
N ASN A 134 -81.21 -37.42 7.68
CA ASN A 134 -82.36 -36.83 8.39
C ASN A 134 -82.11 -35.40 8.89
N ASP A 135 -80.93 -35.16 9.47
CA ASP A 135 -80.53 -33.81 9.90
C ASP A 135 -80.47 -32.82 8.72
N MET A 136 -80.01 -33.29 7.55
CA MET A 136 -79.87 -32.46 6.35
C MET A 136 -81.22 -32.12 5.71
N VAL A 137 -82.24 -32.97 5.88
CA VAL A 137 -83.60 -32.70 5.41
C VAL A 137 -84.18 -31.46 6.08
N GLY A 138 -83.87 -31.23 7.37
CA GLY A 138 -84.27 -30.03 8.11
C GLY A 138 -83.59 -28.76 7.56
N GLU A 139 -82.27 -28.80 7.36
CA GLU A 139 -81.49 -27.68 6.81
C GLU A 139 -81.90 -27.32 5.37
N LEU A 140 -82.33 -28.32 4.60
CA LEU A 140 -82.78 -28.16 3.23
C LEU A 140 -84.20 -27.66 3.11
N ALA A 141 -85.01 -27.68 4.16
CA ALA A 141 -86.41 -27.23 4.10
C ALA A 141 -86.55 -25.81 3.57
N GLU A 142 -85.56 -24.95 3.81
CA GLU A 142 -85.54 -23.53 3.41
C GLU A 142 -84.82 -23.25 2.07
N LYS A 143 -84.30 -24.28 1.38
CA LYS A 143 -83.48 -24.11 0.16
C LYS A 143 -84.24 -24.41 -1.14
N GLN A 144 -84.10 -23.55 -2.14
CA GLN A 144 -84.77 -23.69 -3.44
C GLN A 144 -83.91 -24.48 -4.43
N GLY A 145 -84.12 -25.79 -4.56
CA GLY A 145 -83.69 -26.59 -5.73
C GLY A 145 -82.20 -26.67 -6.07
N GLU A 146 -81.35 -25.93 -5.35
CA GLU A 146 -79.90 -25.91 -5.52
C GLU A 146 -79.25 -27.06 -4.75
N VAL A 147 -78.09 -27.49 -5.24
CA VAL A 147 -77.26 -28.48 -4.56
C VAL A 147 -76.65 -27.83 -3.33
N TYR A 148 -77.09 -28.29 -2.17
CA TYR A 148 -76.61 -27.88 -0.87
C TYR A 148 -75.54 -28.83 -0.38
N TYR A 149 -74.46 -28.26 0.14
CA TYR A 149 -73.47 -28.98 0.92
C TYR A 149 -73.91 -29.03 2.39
N GLY A 150 -74.23 -30.23 2.89
CA GLY A 150 -74.72 -30.50 4.24
C GLY A 150 -73.65 -30.71 5.29
N GLY A 151 -72.41 -30.32 5.00
CA GLY A 151 -71.29 -30.42 5.94
C GLY A 151 -70.60 -31.77 5.96
N PHE A 152 -69.65 -31.87 6.88
CA PHE A 152 -68.90 -33.06 7.20
C PHE A 152 -69.59 -33.80 8.35
N LYS A 153 -69.86 -35.09 8.20
CA LYS A 153 -70.46 -35.90 9.27
C LYS A 153 -69.82 -37.26 9.39
N GLN A 154 -69.73 -37.76 10.62
CA GLN A 154 -69.33 -39.13 10.90
C GLN A 154 -70.53 -40.07 10.83
N ALA A 155 -70.39 -41.13 10.05
CA ALA A 155 -71.55 -41.83 9.50
C ALA A 155 -71.28 -43.33 9.28
N GLY A 156 -72.04 -44.21 9.95
CA GLY A 156 -72.10 -45.63 9.57
C GLY A 156 -72.85 -46.52 10.57
N PRO A 157 -73.42 -47.66 10.11
CA PRO A 157 -74.23 -48.54 10.95
C PRO A 157 -73.41 -49.38 11.95
N PHE A 158 -72.10 -49.54 11.71
CA PHE A 158 -71.17 -50.30 12.57
C PHE A 158 -69.76 -49.69 12.65
N ILE A 159 -69.33 -48.95 11.61
CA ILE A 159 -68.05 -48.23 11.55
C ILE A 159 -68.38 -46.80 11.15
N LEU A 160 -68.10 -45.83 12.02
CA LEU A 160 -68.18 -44.41 11.71
C LEU A 160 -67.19 -44.11 10.58
N ARG A 161 -67.70 -43.64 9.43
CA ARG A 161 -66.87 -43.11 8.35
C ARG A 161 -67.07 -41.62 8.24
N ASP A 162 -65.97 -40.91 8.12
CA ASP A 162 -65.94 -39.50 7.75
C ASP A 162 -66.55 -39.35 6.35
N SER A 163 -67.62 -38.55 6.21
CA SER A 163 -68.35 -38.43 4.95
C SER A 163 -68.76 -36.99 4.65
N PHE A 164 -68.74 -36.65 3.36
CA PHE A 164 -69.30 -35.39 2.86
C PHE A 164 -70.73 -35.62 2.40
N LEU A 165 -71.64 -34.74 2.81
CA LEU A 165 -73.03 -34.80 2.38
C LEU A 165 -73.34 -33.71 1.36
N PHE A 166 -73.96 -34.14 0.27
CA PHE A 166 -74.54 -33.25 -0.72
C PHE A 166 -76.01 -33.61 -0.89
N GLY A 167 -76.88 -32.62 -1.02
CA GLY A 167 -78.28 -32.90 -1.32
C GLY A 167 -79.04 -31.74 -1.90
N MET A 168 -80.20 -32.04 -2.43
CA MET A 168 -81.01 -31.11 -3.20
C MET A 168 -82.49 -31.42 -3.01
N ASN A 169 -83.31 -30.37 -2.90
CA ASN A 169 -84.77 -30.52 -2.96
C ASN A 169 -85.21 -30.79 -4.40
N LEU A 170 -86.12 -31.74 -4.57
CA LEU A 170 -86.64 -32.14 -5.87
C LEU A 170 -88.02 -31.56 -6.08
N TYR A 171 -88.24 -31.02 -7.27
CA TYR A 171 -89.50 -30.42 -7.69
C TYR A 171 -90.08 -31.20 -8.87
N ALA A 172 -91.41 -31.25 -8.96
CA ALA A 172 -92.07 -31.97 -10.05
C ALA A 172 -91.82 -31.25 -11.37
N SER A 173 -91.25 -31.98 -12.32
CA SER A 173 -90.90 -31.46 -13.66
C SER A 173 -91.80 -31.96 -14.78
N ARG A 174 -92.59 -33.01 -14.51
CA ARG A 174 -93.39 -33.72 -15.53
C ARG A 174 -94.89 -33.81 -15.22
N ASN A 175 -95.27 -33.80 -13.95
CA ASN A 175 -96.68 -33.88 -13.56
C ASN A 175 -97.34 -32.50 -13.70
N THR A 176 -98.25 -32.34 -14.66
CA THR A 176 -98.90 -31.05 -14.97
C THR A 176 -99.64 -30.45 -13.78
N TYR A 177 -100.13 -31.29 -12.84
CA TYR A 177 -100.88 -30.83 -11.67
C TYR A 177 -100.02 -30.43 -10.48
N GLN A 178 -98.75 -30.87 -10.44
CA GLN A 178 -97.81 -30.61 -9.35
C GLN A 178 -96.53 -29.93 -9.88
N TYR A 179 -96.58 -29.39 -11.10
CA TYR A 179 -95.42 -28.82 -11.76
C TYR A 179 -94.87 -27.67 -10.93
N GLY A 180 -93.58 -27.73 -10.59
CA GLY A 180 -92.91 -26.75 -9.74
C GLY A 180 -93.17 -26.90 -8.24
N GLU A 181 -93.97 -27.88 -7.80
CA GLU A 181 -94.11 -28.21 -6.37
C GLU A 181 -92.95 -29.08 -5.91
N LYS A 182 -92.50 -28.90 -4.65
CA LYS A 182 -91.52 -29.79 -4.03
C LYS A 182 -92.16 -31.17 -3.86
N ILE A 183 -91.54 -32.21 -4.41
CA ILE A 183 -92.04 -33.60 -4.36
C ILE A 183 -91.16 -34.51 -3.49
N GLY A 184 -89.94 -34.06 -3.18
CA GLY A 184 -89.06 -34.80 -2.30
C GLY A 184 -87.67 -34.22 -2.24
N PHE A 185 -86.72 -35.10 -1.96
CA PHE A 185 -85.36 -34.74 -1.61
C PHE A 185 -84.40 -35.87 -1.99
N ILE A 186 -83.20 -35.53 -2.45
CA ILE A 186 -82.11 -36.47 -2.78
C ILE A 186 -80.81 -36.06 -2.07
N ALA A 187 -80.13 -37.04 -1.48
CA ALA A 187 -78.80 -36.92 -0.89
C ALA A 187 -77.81 -37.89 -1.53
N VAL A 188 -76.56 -37.46 -1.63
CA VAL A 188 -75.39 -38.29 -1.90
C VAL A 188 -74.44 -38.19 -0.71
N VAL A 189 -74.00 -39.34 -0.22
CA VAL A 189 -73.01 -39.48 0.85
C VAL A 189 -71.70 -39.94 0.21
N LEU A 190 -70.65 -39.13 0.35
CA LEU A 190 -69.32 -39.40 -0.21
C LEU A 190 -68.32 -39.78 0.87
N ASP A 191 -67.43 -40.70 0.56
CA ASP A 191 -66.34 -41.08 1.47
C ASP A 191 -65.32 -39.94 1.53
N ALA A 192 -65.07 -39.40 2.72
CA ALA A 192 -64.10 -38.32 2.88
C ALA A 192 -62.69 -38.75 2.48
N LYS A 193 -62.38 -40.05 2.59
CA LYS A 193 -61.08 -40.62 2.21
C LYS A 193 -60.71 -40.36 0.74
N SER A 194 -61.70 -40.24 -0.15
CA SER A 194 -61.45 -39.98 -1.56
C SER A 194 -60.82 -38.60 -1.80
N ILE A 195 -61.27 -37.57 -1.07
CA ILE A 195 -60.68 -36.23 -1.11
C ILE A 195 -59.30 -36.22 -0.42
N GLN A 196 -59.15 -36.97 0.67
CA GLN A 196 -57.85 -37.12 1.35
C GLN A 196 -56.79 -37.72 0.40
N LEU A 197 -57.14 -38.78 -0.33
CA LEU A 197 -56.26 -39.42 -1.30
C LEU A 197 -55.90 -38.50 -2.47
N GLU A 198 -56.81 -37.62 -2.92
CA GLU A 198 -56.50 -36.61 -3.94
C GLU A 198 -55.49 -35.57 -3.42
N ILE A 199 -55.62 -35.12 -2.16
CA ILE A 199 -54.67 -34.19 -1.56
C ILE A 199 -53.30 -34.85 -1.38
N GLU A 200 -53.26 -36.14 -1.06
CA GLU A 200 -52.00 -36.89 -0.87
C GLU A 200 -51.23 -37.20 -2.16
N LYS A 201 -51.90 -37.19 -3.33
CA LYS A 201 -51.26 -37.41 -4.63
C LYS A 201 -50.35 -36.26 -5.07
N PHE A 202 -50.47 -35.08 -4.47
CA PHE A 202 -49.64 -33.94 -4.84
C PHE A 202 -48.22 -34.07 -4.26
N PRO A 203 -47.17 -33.85 -5.08
CA PRO A 203 -45.80 -33.86 -4.58
C PRO A 203 -45.64 -32.79 -3.51
N ARG A 204 -45.32 -33.23 -2.29
CA ARG A 204 -45.19 -32.33 -1.14
C ARG A 204 -43.90 -31.55 -1.27
N LEU A 205 -43.98 -30.23 -1.28
CA LEU A 205 -42.83 -29.42 -0.90
C LEU A 205 -42.54 -29.69 0.58
N SER A 206 -41.42 -30.33 0.85
CA SER A 206 -40.67 -30.29 2.12
C SER A 206 -41.51 -30.03 3.38
N GLY A 207 -42.46 -30.92 3.73
CA GLY A 207 -43.21 -30.85 4.99
C GLY A 207 -44.37 -29.84 5.06
N THR A 208 -44.90 -29.38 3.93
CA THR A 208 -46.16 -28.61 3.90
C THR A 208 -47.30 -29.37 4.57
N SER A 209 -48.00 -28.70 5.48
CA SER A 209 -49.21 -29.22 6.13
C SER A 209 -50.44 -28.56 5.52
N PHE A 210 -51.43 -29.37 5.16
CA PHE A 210 -52.70 -28.90 4.62
C PHE A 210 -53.83 -29.17 5.60
N TYR A 211 -54.70 -28.17 5.77
CA TYR A 211 -55.90 -28.27 6.57
C TYR A 211 -57.09 -27.86 5.70
N LEU A 212 -58.06 -28.75 5.54
CA LEU A 212 -59.33 -28.46 4.90
C LEU A 212 -60.37 -28.18 5.97
N ARG A 213 -61.01 -27.03 5.89
CA ARG A 213 -62.07 -26.63 6.80
C ARG A 213 -63.34 -26.34 6.01
N THR A 214 -64.48 -26.78 6.50
CA THR A 214 -65.80 -26.48 5.92
C THR A 214 -66.78 -26.14 7.05
N ASN A 215 -67.68 -25.18 6.85
CA ASN A 215 -68.64 -24.76 7.89
C ASN A 215 -68.01 -24.52 9.28
N ASN A 216 -66.80 -23.94 9.30
CA ASN A 216 -65.98 -23.73 10.49
C ASN A 216 -65.43 -24.98 11.21
N GLU A 217 -65.65 -26.19 10.69
CA GLU A 217 -65.14 -27.44 11.25
C GLU A 217 -63.94 -27.96 10.44
N LEU A 218 -62.95 -28.51 11.13
CA LEU A 218 -61.79 -29.15 10.50
C LEU A 218 -62.21 -30.52 9.94
N VAL A 219 -62.12 -30.66 8.61
CA VAL A 219 -62.52 -31.87 7.90
C VAL A 219 -61.34 -32.78 7.61
N TYR A 220 -60.19 -32.17 7.33
CA TYR A 220 -58.98 -32.92 7.05
C TYR A 220 -57.76 -32.14 7.49
N ALA A 221 -56.80 -32.85 8.08
CA ALA A 221 -55.46 -32.34 8.33
C ALA A 221 -54.44 -33.39 7.90
N ASN A 222 -53.55 -33.04 6.98
CA ASN A 222 -52.33 -33.80 6.72
C ASN A 222 -51.16 -33.09 7.39
N ALA A 223 -51.17 -33.04 8.72
CA ALA A 223 -49.96 -32.71 9.45
C ALA A 223 -48.99 -33.88 9.22
N SER A 224 -48.00 -33.67 8.34
CA SER A 224 -46.95 -34.65 8.06
C SER A 224 -46.14 -34.90 9.33
N GLY A 225 -46.54 -35.87 10.14
CA GLY A 225 -45.94 -36.15 11.44
C GLY A 225 -46.37 -35.16 12.52
N GLN A 226 -46.13 -35.52 13.79
CA GLN A 226 -46.53 -34.86 15.03
C GLN A 226 -46.18 -33.36 15.21
N GLU A 227 -45.76 -32.61 14.19
CA GLU A 227 -45.10 -31.31 14.36
C GLU A 227 -45.98 -30.05 14.22
N LEU A 228 -47.19 -30.13 13.65
CA LEU A 228 -48.07 -28.95 13.60
C LEU A 228 -49.53 -29.34 13.83
N ASN A 229 -49.95 -29.24 15.09
CA ASN A 229 -51.37 -29.28 15.43
C ASN A 229 -51.88 -27.84 15.56
N LEU A 230 -52.79 -27.44 14.68
CA LEU A 230 -53.40 -26.13 14.74
C LEU A 230 -54.73 -26.25 15.49
N ASP A 231 -54.81 -25.63 16.67
CA ASP A 231 -56.08 -25.52 17.39
C ASP A 231 -57.13 -24.76 16.54
N GLU A 232 -58.41 -25.01 16.77
CA GLU A 232 -59.52 -24.39 16.03
C GLU A 232 -59.48 -22.86 16.02
N THR A 233 -58.95 -22.24 17.09
CA THR A 233 -58.77 -20.79 17.18
C THR A 233 -57.76 -20.29 16.13
N ARG A 234 -56.65 -21.02 15.94
CA ARG A 234 -55.62 -20.69 14.94
C ARG A 234 -56.13 -20.96 13.53
N LEU A 235 -56.83 -22.06 13.31
CA LEU A 235 -57.48 -22.36 12.02
C LEU A 235 -58.50 -21.28 11.64
N THR A 236 -59.24 -20.75 12.62
CA THR A 236 -60.17 -19.65 12.40
C THR A 236 -59.46 -18.35 12.03
N LEU A 237 -58.41 -17.99 12.76
CA LEU A 237 -57.60 -16.83 12.42
C LEU A 237 -57.02 -16.93 10.99
N TYR A 238 -56.43 -18.07 10.66
CA TYR A 238 -55.77 -18.28 9.37
C TYR A 238 -56.74 -18.42 8.21
N SER A 239 -58.01 -18.77 8.46
CA SER A 239 -59.03 -18.77 7.42
C SER A 239 -59.35 -17.37 6.88
N GLY A 240 -59.08 -16.33 7.66
CA GLY A 240 -59.15 -14.94 7.20
C GLY A 240 -57.91 -14.47 6.44
N PHE A 241 -56.87 -15.31 6.35
CA PHE A 241 -55.70 -14.99 5.54
C PHE A 241 -56.06 -15.20 4.07
N GLY A 242 -55.69 -14.26 3.21
CA GLY A 242 -55.87 -14.45 1.77
C GLY A 242 -54.84 -15.43 1.19
N GLU A 243 -54.79 -15.45 -0.13
CA GLU A 243 -53.82 -16.25 -0.90
C GLU A 243 -52.36 -15.78 -0.68
N SER A 244 -52.17 -14.59 -0.12
CA SER A 244 -50.86 -14.05 0.25
C SER A 244 -50.31 -14.75 1.49
N ALA A 245 -49.03 -15.16 1.43
CA ALA A 245 -48.37 -15.80 2.56
C ALA A 245 -48.20 -14.83 3.74
N VAL A 246 -48.72 -15.23 4.90
CA VAL A 246 -48.53 -14.54 6.18
C VAL A 246 -47.56 -15.36 7.03
N MET A 247 -46.59 -14.68 7.62
CA MET A 247 -45.56 -15.33 8.43
C MET A 247 -46.01 -15.44 9.88
N GLU A 248 -46.12 -16.66 10.39
CA GLU A 248 -46.58 -16.92 11.75
C GLU A 248 -45.59 -17.80 12.49
N LYS A 249 -45.50 -17.59 13.81
CA LYS A 249 -44.62 -18.39 14.68
C LYS A 249 -45.47 -19.31 15.54
N ILE A 250 -45.37 -20.60 15.28
CA ILE A 250 -46.14 -21.65 15.95
C ILE A 250 -45.15 -22.58 16.66
N ASP A 251 -45.31 -22.75 17.97
CA ASP A 251 -44.51 -23.64 18.81
C ASP A 251 -43.00 -23.43 18.65
N GLY A 252 -42.59 -22.15 18.54
CA GLY A 252 -41.20 -21.74 18.38
C GLY A 252 -40.65 -21.82 16.95
N LYS A 253 -41.36 -22.46 16.02
CA LYS A 253 -41.01 -22.61 14.60
C LYS A 253 -41.79 -21.60 13.75
N SER A 254 -41.15 -21.06 12.70
CA SER A 254 -41.82 -20.11 11.81
C SER A 254 -42.38 -20.82 10.57
N TYR A 255 -43.62 -20.49 10.23
CA TYR A 255 -44.37 -21.04 9.11
C TYR A 255 -44.88 -19.91 8.21
N ALA A 256 -44.87 -20.15 6.90
CA ALA A 256 -45.61 -19.35 5.94
C ALA A 256 -47.01 -19.96 5.80
N ILE A 257 -48.05 -19.20 6.14
CA ILE A 257 -49.44 -19.64 6.17
C ILE A 257 -50.23 -18.90 5.10
N GLN A 258 -51.01 -19.65 4.33
CA GLN A 258 -51.90 -19.14 3.29
C GLN A 258 -53.27 -19.78 3.45
N SER A 259 -54.33 -19.06 3.10
CA SER A 259 -55.64 -19.68 2.95
C SER A 259 -56.28 -19.39 1.60
N PHE A 260 -56.91 -20.42 1.08
CA PHE A 260 -57.52 -20.44 -0.24
C PHE A 260 -59.01 -20.78 -0.06
N PRO A 261 -59.93 -19.88 -0.44
CA PRO A 261 -61.35 -20.10 -0.26
C PRO A 261 -61.88 -21.19 -1.22
N LEU A 262 -62.81 -21.99 -0.73
CA LEU A 262 -63.59 -22.98 -1.48
C LEU A 262 -65.09 -22.63 -1.34
N PRO A 263 -65.60 -21.69 -2.14
CA PRO A 263 -66.97 -21.19 -2.02
C PRO A 263 -68.05 -22.29 -2.12
N GLU A 264 -67.83 -23.30 -2.96
CA GLU A 264 -68.80 -24.36 -3.30
C GLU A 264 -69.15 -25.24 -2.10
N ILE A 265 -68.21 -25.41 -1.17
CA ILE A 265 -68.38 -26.20 0.07
C ILE A 265 -68.35 -25.32 1.32
N LYS A 266 -68.46 -23.99 1.16
CA LYS A 266 -68.33 -23.00 2.26
C LYS A 266 -67.12 -23.29 3.14
N GLY A 267 -66.00 -23.57 2.48
CA GLY A 267 -64.78 -24.01 3.14
C GLY A 267 -63.57 -23.23 2.68
N ASN A 268 -62.42 -23.62 3.20
CA ASN A 268 -61.13 -23.08 2.83
C ASN A 268 -60.03 -24.12 3.06
N ILE A 269 -59.00 -24.07 2.23
CA ILE A 269 -57.76 -24.82 2.42
C ILE A 269 -56.77 -23.88 3.09
N ILE A 270 -56.17 -24.34 4.18
CA ILE A 270 -55.07 -23.66 4.86
C ILE A 270 -53.80 -24.46 4.57
N SER A 271 -52.81 -23.79 4.00
CA SER A 271 -51.48 -24.35 3.75
C SER A 271 -50.50 -23.75 4.74
N ALA A 272 -49.71 -24.58 5.42
CA ALA A 272 -48.67 -24.16 6.33
C ALA A 272 -47.32 -24.77 5.92
N VAL A 273 -46.39 -23.93 5.46
CA VAL A 273 -45.07 -24.33 4.97
C VAL A 273 -44.00 -23.96 6.02
N PRO A 274 -43.22 -24.91 6.56
CA PRO A 274 -42.15 -24.59 7.50
C PRO A 274 -41.05 -23.77 6.82
N ILE A 275 -40.74 -22.58 7.35
CA ILE A 275 -39.66 -21.72 6.81
C ILE A 275 -38.30 -22.43 6.88
N LYS A 276 -38.08 -23.26 7.91
CA LYS A 276 -36.84 -24.03 8.04
C LYS A 276 -36.56 -24.88 6.80
N ASN A 277 -37.60 -25.43 6.17
CA ASN A 277 -37.45 -26.28 5.00
C ASN A 277 -37.15 -25.46 3.73
N LEU A 278 -37.76 -24.27 3.61
CA LEU A 278 -37.37 -23.26 2.62
C LEU A 278 -35.90 -22.81 2.81
N ILE A 279 -35.44 -22.65 4.06
CA ILE A 279 -34.06 -22.28 4.38
C ILE A 279 -33.09 -23.45 4.16
N LYS A 280 -33.51 -24.69 4.38
CA LYS A 280 -32.66 -25.88 4.19
C LYS A 280 -32.20 -26.02 2.73
N GLU A 281 -33.07 -25.70 1.77
CA GLU A 281 -32.69 -25.61 0.36
C GLU A 281 -31.64 -24.50 0.12
N LEU A 282 -31.67 -23.42 0.91
CA LEU A 282 -30.68 -22.34 0.89
C LEU A 282 -29.39 -22.67 1.65
N GLU A 283 -29.39 -23.61 2.60
CA GLU A 283 -28.18 -24.00 3.34
C GLU A 283 -27.14 -24.66 2.43
N GLY A 284 -27.59 -25.49 1.48
CA GLY A 284 -26.72 -26.07 0.45
C GLY A 284 -26.02 -24.98 -0.36
N LEU A 285 -26.77 -23.95 -0.77
CA LEU A 285 -26.24 -22.78 -1.49
C LEU A 285 -25.28 -21.94 -0.64
N LYS A 286 -25.56 -21.76 0.66
CA LYS A 286 -24.62 -21.07 1.57
C LYS A 286 -23.29 -21.82 1.63
N ARG A 287 -23.33 -23.14 1.83
CA ARG A 287 -22.11 -23.97 1.93
C ARG A 287 -21.29 -23.91 0.65
N THR A 288 -21.91 -24.08 -0.52
CA THR A 288 -21.19 -23.99 -1.81
C THR A 288 -20.64 -22.58 -2.05
N SER A 289 -21.38 -21.53 -1.70
CA SER A 289 -20.91 -20.14 -1.82
C SER A 289 -19.69 -19.86 -0.94
N TYR A 290 -19.67 -20.35 0.31
CA TYR A 290 -18.50 -20.22 1.19
C TYR A 290 -17.30 -21.02 0.68
N LEU A 291 -17.51 -22.24 0.17
CA LEU A 291 -16.44 -23.02 -0.44
C LEU A 291 -15.84 -22.32 -1.67
N MET A 292 -16.69 -21.77 -2.55
CA MET A 292 -16.23 -20.97 -3.68
C MET A 292 -15.40 -19.78 -3.22
N LEU A 293 -15.87 -19.04 -2.20
CA LEU A 293 -15.15 -17.89 -1.66
C LEU A 293 -13.74 -18.27 -1.17
N ILE A 294 -13.61 -19.38 -0.42
CA ILE A 294 -12.31 -19.86 0.08
C ILE A 294 -11.40 -20.26 -1.08
N ILE A 295 -11.91 -21.03 -2.04
CA ILE A 295 -11.14 -21.47 -3.22
C ILE A 295 -10.65 -20.27 -4.02
N THR A 296 -11.51 -19.29 -4.27
CA THR A 296 -11.13 -18.10 -5.04
C THR A 296 -10.13 -17.23 -4.28
N LEU A 297 -10.28 -17.10 -2.95
CA LEU A 297 -9.31 -16.40 -2.12
C LEU A 297 -7.93 -17.05 -2.21
N LEU A 298 -7.85 -18.38 -2.16
CA LEU A 298 -6.60 -19.13 -2.32
C LEU A 298 -6.00 -18.95 -3.73
N LEU A 299 -6.83 -19.07 -4.77
CA LEU A 299 -6.43 -18.90 -6.17
C LEU A 299 -5.89 -17.50 -6.49
N ILE A 300 -6.28 -16.48 -5.72
CA ILE A 300 -5.75 -15.12 -5.90
C ILE A 300 -4.54 -14.91 -5.00
N THR A 301 -4.63 -15.30 -3.73
CA THR A 301 -3.59 -15.01 -2.73
C THR A 301 -2.29 -15.71 -3.05
N ILE A 302 -2.33 -16.97 -3.51
CA ILE A 302 -1.11 -17.75 -3.78
C ILE A 302 -0.32 -17.15 -4.96
N PRO A 303 -0.87 -16.99 -6.18
CA PRO A 303 -0.12 -16.38 -7.29
C PRO A 303 0.31 -14.94 -6.97
N TYR A 304 -0.52 -14.20 -6.25
CA TYR A 304 -0.19 -12.84 -5.84
C TYR A 304 1.01 -12.79 -4.89
N TYR A 305 1.07 -13.69 -3.91
CA TYR A 305 2.22 -13.84 -3.02
C TYR A 305 3.49 -14.22 -3.78
N VAL A 306 3.39 -15.19 -4.71
CA VAL A 306 4.50 -15.61 -5.57
C VAL A 306 5.01 -14.44 -6.42
N LEU A 307 4.12 -13.65 -7.03
CA LEU A 307 4.47 -12.47 -7.81
C LEU A 307 5.20 -11.41 -6.96
N ILE A 308 4.75 -11.17 -5.72
CA ILE A 308 5.41 -10.21 -4.82
C ILE A 308 6.81 -10.68 -4.45
N MET A 309 6.95 -11.95 -4.08
CA MET A 309 8.22 -12.49 -3.60
C MET A 309 9.25 -12.61 -4.72
N ASN A 310 8.84 -13.07 -5.89
CA ASN A 310 9.76 -13.46 -6.97
C ASN A 310 9.98 -12.37 -8.03
N LEU A 311 9.22 -11.27 -8.01
CA LEU A 311 9.36 -10.17 -8.96
C LEU A 311 9.42 -8.80 -8.29
N LEU A 312 8.40 -8.41 -7.52
CA LEU A 312 8.31 -7.04 -6.98
C LEU A 312 9.37 -6.73 -5.91
N ARG A 313 9.65 -7.68 -5.00
CA ARG A 313 10.68 -7.51 -3.96
C ARG A 313 12.10 -7.41 -4.57
N PRO A 314 12.54 -8.33 -5.44
CA PRO A 314 13.86 -8.23 -6.10
C PRO A 314 14.03 -6.95 -6.91
N LEU A 315 13.02 -6.57 -7.69
CA LEU A 315 13.03 -5.30 -8.43
C LEU A 315 13.19 -4.09 -7.49
N GLY A 316 12.52 -4.12 -6.33
CA GLY A 316 12.67 -3.10 -5.29
C GLY A 316 14.08 -3.04 -4.71
N LYS A 317 14.72 -4.19 -4.45
CA LYS A 317 16.13 -4.28 -4.00
C LYS A 317 17.07 -3.64 -5.04
N LEU A 318 16.88 -3.96 -6.33
CA LEU A 318 17.69 -3.40 -7.42
C LEU A 318 17.53 -1.88 -7.53
N ILE A 319 16.29 -1.36 -7.49
CA ILE A 319 16.02 0.08 -7.55
C ILE A 319 16.65 0.80 -6.34
N ALA A 320 16.55 0.22 -5.15
CA ALA A 320 17.18 0.78 -3.95
C ALA A 320 18.71 0.80 -4.06
N PHE A 321 19.31 -0.27 -4.60
CA PHE A 321 20.74 -0.33 -4.87
C PHE A 321 21.19 0.75 -5.86
N MET A 322 20.50 0.89 -7.00
CA MET A 322 20.81 1.93 -8.00
C MET A 322 20.71 3.35 -7.42
N LYS A 323 19.72 3.61 -6.56
CA LYS A 323 19.61 4.92 -5.88
C LYS A 323 20.79 5.20 -4.95
N ARG A 324 21.27 4.19 -4.22
CA ARG A 324 22.45 4.31 -3.34
C ARG A 324 23.75 4.48 -4.12
N LEU A 325 23.88 3.80 -5.26
CA LEU A 325 25.03 3.97 -6.15
C LEU A 325 25.08 5.40 -6.72
N LYS A 326 23.94 5.94 -7.15
CA LYS A 326 23.84 7.31 -7.68
C LYS A 326 24.26 8.39 -6.66
N SER A 327 24.13 8.14 -5.36
CA SER A 327 24.55 9.11 -4.32
C SER A 327 26.06 9.23 -4.12
N GLY A 328 26.89 8.57 -4.95
CA GLY A 328 28.35 8.76 -4.96
C GLY A 328 29.12 7.85 -4.01
N ASN A 329 28.49 6.80 -3.48
CA ASN A 329 29.18 5.79 -2.67
C ASN A 329 29.86 4.77 -3.62
N LEU A 330 31.13 5.04 -3.94
CA LEU A 330 31.93 4.23 -4.87
C LEU A 330 32.25 2.83 -4.34
N ASP A 331 32.25 2.62 -3.02
CA ASP A 331 32.48 1.30 -2.40
C ASP A 331 31.43 0.27 -2.84
N LEU A 332 30.25 0.73 -3.25
CA LEU A 332 29.18 -0.12 -3.76
C LEU A 332 29.50 -0.74 -5.13
N LEU A 333 30.47 -0.22 -5.89
CA LEU A 333 30.87 -0.78 -7.19
C LEU A 333 31.45 -2.20 -7.05
N HIS A 334 32.05 -2.53 -5.90
CA HIS A 334 32.57 -3.86 -5.61
C HIS A 334 31.52 -4.82 -5.03
N THR A 335 30.28 -4.36 -4.82
CA THR A 335 29.21 -5.18 -4.24
C THR A 335 28.43 -5.90 -5.34
N LYS A 336 28.30 -7.23 -5.23
CA LYS A 336 27.42 -7.99 -6.11
C LYS A 336 25.97 -7.82 -5.69
N VAL A 337 25.12 -7.50 -6.67
CA VAL A 337 23.67 -7.58 -6.49
C VAL A 337 23.24 -9.00 -6.82
N GLU A 338 22.61 -9.67 -5.87
CA GLU A 338 22.00 -10.98 -6.05
C GLU A 338 20.49 -10.87 -5.95
N LEU A 339 19.81 -11.13 -7.06
CA LEU A 339 18.36 -11.12 -7.18
C LEU A 339 17.84 -12.56 -7.23
N GLU A 340 17.19 -13.00 -6.15
CA GLU A 340 16.43 -14.23 -6.11
C GLU A 340 15.07 -14.05 -6.79
N GLY A 341 14.49 -15.10 -7.38
CA GLY A 341 13.13 -15.07 -7.93
C GLY A 341 12.98 -15.84 -9.23
N TYR A 342 12.28 -15.23 -10.20
CA TYR A 342 12.15 -15.79 -11.54
C TYR A 342 13.50 -15.80 -12.28
N ALA A 343 13.65 -16.67 -13.29
CA ALA A 343 14.87 -16.80 -14.08
C ALA A 343 15.32 -15.45 -14.69
N GLU A 344 14.37 -14.60 -15.09
CA GLU A 344 14.66 -13.27 -15.63
C GLU A 344 15.33 -12.34 -14.61
N MET A 345 15.06 -12.51 -13.30
CA MET A 345 15.73 -11.72 -12.26
C MET A 345 17.21 -12.08 -12.16
N GLU A 346 17.57 -13.36 -12.29
CA GLU A 346 18.96 -13.83 -12.29
C GLU A 346 19.72 -13.28 -13.50
N VAL A 347 19.10 -13.28 -14.68
CA VAL A 347 19.67 -12.67 -15.89
C VAL A 347 19.91 -11.17 -15.69
N ILE A 348 18.92 -10.43 -15.15
CA ILE A 348 19.08 -9.00 -14.86
C ILE A 348 20.21 -8.77 -13.85
N SER A 349 20.28 -9.57 -12.79
CA SER A 349 21.33 -9.51 -11.77
C SER A 349 22.72 -9.67 -12.38
N THR A 350 22.87 -10.69 -13.23
CA THR A 350 24.13 -11.02 -13.89
C THR A 350 24.56 -9.90 -14.84
N GLN A 351 23.66 -9.42 -15.69
CA GLN A 351 23.95 -8.33 -16.63
C GLN A 351 24.26 -7.01 -15.91
N PHE A 352 23.55 -6.71 -14.82
CA PHE A 352 23.81 -5.53 -14.01
C PHE A 352 25.17 -5.61 -13.32
N ASN A 353 25.54 -6.76 -12.76
CA ASN A 353 26.86 -6.96 -12.16
C ASN A 353 27.99 -6.84 -13.19
N THR A 354 27.81 -7.36 -14.41
CA THR A 354 28.78 -7.17 -15.51
C THR A 354 28.99 -5.68 -15.82
N MET A 355 27.90 -4.90 -15.84
CA MET A 355 27.98 -3.45 -16.03
C MET A 355 28.71 -2.76 -14.86
N LEU A 356 28.43 -3.15 -13.62
CA LEU A 356 29.12 -2.61 -12.44
C LEU A 356 30.63 -2.87 -12.48
N ASN A 357 31.04 -4.10 -12.81
CA ASN A 357 32.45 -4.44 -12.98
C ASN A 357 33.10 -3.56 -14.06
N ARG A 358 32.42 -3.36 -15.19
CA ARG A 358 32.94 -2.50 -16.26
C ARG A 358 33.11 -1.05 -15.84
N ILE A 359 32.19 -0.52 -15.03
CA ILE A 359 32.29 0.83 -14.46
C ILE A 359 33.47 0.90 -13.48
N ASN A 360 33.66 -0.13 -12.66
CA ASN A 360 34.80 -0.20 -11.74
C ASN A 360 36.13 -0.21 -12.50
N ASP A 361 36.28 -1.08 -13.49
CA ASP A 361 37.49 -1.18 -14.33
C ASP A 361 37.82 0.17 -15.00
N LEU A 362 36.80 0.85 -15.55
CA LEU A 362 36.97 2.18 -16.16
C LEU A 362 37.36 3.25 -15.13
N THR A 363 36.84 3.14 -13.90
CA THR A 363 37.16 4.08 -12.82
C THR A 363 38.60 3.89 -12.35
N GLU A 364 39.05 2.65 -12.17
CA GLU A 364 40.44 2.32 -11.83
C GLU A 364 41.41 2.80 -12.92
N GLN A 365 41.11 2.52 -14.20
CA GLN A 365 41.91 2.99 -15.32
C GLN A 365 42.00 4.53 -15.38
N LEU A 366 40.90 5.22 -15.11
CA LEU A 366 40.88 6.68 -15.04
C LEU A 366 41.76 7.20 -13.90
N LEU A 367 41.68 6.59 -12.70
CA LEU A 367 42.52 6.98 -11.56
C LEU A 367 44.01 6.74 -11.84
N GLU A 368 44.37 5.60 -12.42
CA GLU A 368 45.74 5.28 -12.80
C GLU A 368 46.27 6.27 -13.85
N THR A 369 45.51 6.50 -14.92
CA THR A 369 45.90 7.41 -16.01
C THR A 369 46.02 8.85 -15.51
N THR A 370 45.06 9.32 -14.70
CA THR A 370 45.13 10.68 -14.14
C THR A 370 46.30 10.83 -13.16
N GLY A 371 46.55 9.84 -12.32
CA GLY A 371 47.72 9.83 -11.43
C GLY A 371 49.04 9.91 -12.19
N ALA A 372 49.19 9.11 -13.26
CA ALA A 372 50.36 9.13 -14.12
C ALA A 372 50.55 10.49 -14.81
N LEU A 373 49.47 11.10 -15.31
CA LEU A 373 49.51 12.43 -15.92
C LEU A 373 49.94 13.52 -14.93
N TYR A 374 49.42 13.51 -13.71
CA TYR A 374 49.84 14.45 -12.66
C TYR A 374 51.32 14.32 -12.31
N GLN A 375 51.81 13.08 -12.18
CA GLN A 375 53.22 12.83 -11.89
C GLN A 375 54.13 13.35 -13.01
N ALA A 376 53.76 13.11 -14.27
CA ALA A 376 54.50 13.61 -15.42
C ALA A 376 54.55 15.16 -15.45
N ASP A 377 53.46 15.83 -15.07
CA ASP A 377 53.43 17.31 -15.00
C ASP A 377 54.38 17.85 -13.92
N ILE A 378 54.41 17.24 -12.74
CA ILE A 378 55.34 17.62 -11.66
C ILE A 378 56.80 17.46 -12.09
N GLU A 379 57.13 16.35 -12.75
CA GLU A 379 58.49 16.11 -13.24
C GLU A 379 58.89 17.11 -14.32
N ARG A 380 57.97 17.44 -15.23
CA ARG A 380 58.18 18.49 -16.22
C ARG A 380 58.47 19.84 -15.57
N GLN A 381 57.67 20.26 -14.59
CA GLN A 381 57.88 21.53 -13.88
C GLN A 381 59.24 21.57 -13.16
N ARG A 382 59.67 20.46 -12.54
CA ARG A 382 61.00 20.35 -11.91
C ARG A 382 62.13 20.47 -12.93
N ALA A 383 61.99 19.84 -14.09
CA ALA A 383 62.98 19.93 -15.16
C ALA A 383 63.11 21.36 -15.69
N GLU A 384 61.98 22.06 -15.90
CA GLU A 384 61.96 23.47 -16.31
C GLU A 384 62.67 24.37 -15.27
N MET A 385 62.39 24.18 -13.98
CA MET A 385 63.06 24.93 -12.90
C MET A 385 64.57 24.67 -12.84
N SER A 386 64.99 23.41 -12.96
CA SER A 386 66.41 23.04 -12.97
C SER A 386 67.16 23.64 -14.16
N PHE A 387 66.54 23.60 -15.35
CA PHE A 387 67.07 24.23 -16.56
C PHE A 387 67.26 25.74 -16.36
N LEU A 388 66.26 26.45 -15.82
CA LEU A 388 66.34 27.88 -15.53
C LEU A 388 67.48 28.21 -14.55
N GLN A 389 67.65 27.42 -13.48
CA GLN A 389 68.75 27.60 -12.52
C GLN A 389 70.14 27.37 -13.16
N SER A 390 70.26 26.43 -14.09
CA SER A 390 71.53 26.10 -14.75
C SER A 390 72.08 27.20 -15.67
N GLN A 391 71.26 28.17 -16.07
CA GLN A 391 71.70 29.27 -16.94
C GLN A 391 72.68 30.25 -16.27
N ILE A 392 72.74 30.29 -14.93
CA ILE A 392 73.77 31.05 -14.20
C ILE A 392 75.00 30.15 -14.06
N LYS A 393 76.13 30.43 -14.74
CA LYS A 393 77.38 29.64 -14.63
C LYS A 393 78.18 30.02 -13.37
N PRO A 394 78.03 29.33 -12.23
CA PRO A 394 78.55 29.81 -10.94
C PRO A 394 80.08 29.69 -10.86
N HIS A 395 80.60 28.67 -11.53
CA HIS A 395 82.01 28.36 -11.61
C HIS A 395 82.76 29.38 -12.45
N PHE A 396 82.18 29.87 -13.56
CA PHE A 396 82.82 30.89 -14.37
C PHE A 396 83.03 32.17 -13.56
N LEU A 397 81.98 32.69 -12.93
CA LEU A 397 82.07 33.90 -12.10
C LEU A 397 83.02 33.73 -10.91
N SER A 398 82.99 32.58 -10.21
CA SER A 398 83.92 32.31 -9.11
C SER A 398 85.37 32.29 -9.59
N ASN A 399 85.64 31.63 -10.72
CA ASN A 399 86.98 31.55 -11.28
C ASN A 399 87.47 32.92 -11.78
N THR A 400 86.59 33.75 -12.36
CA THR A 400 86.94 35.12 -12.74
C THR A 400 87.35 35.95 -11.53
N LEU A 401 86.63 35.85 -10.41
CA LEU A 401 86.97 36.54 -9.17
C LEU A 401 88.26 36.01 -8.54
N ASP A 402 88.47 34.69 -8.61
CA ASP A 402 89.71 34.07 -8.13
C ASP A 402 90.93 34.51 -8.95
N ALA A 403 90.77 34.70 -10.27
CA ALA A 403 91.80 35.30 -11.12
C ALA A 403 92.09 36.77 -10.75
N ILE A 404 91.05 37.58 -10.49
CA ILE A 404 91.21 38.98 -10.06
C ILE A 404 91.97 39.08 -8.73
N LYS A 405 91.68 38.21 -7.76
CA LYS A 405 92.45 38.10 -6.51
C LYS A 405 93.93 37.82 -6.77
N GLY A 406 94.24 36.88 -7.67
CA GLY A 406 95.62 36.55 -8.03
C GLY A 406 96.36 37.74 -8.63
N ILE A 407 95.72 38.49 -9.54
CA ILE A 407 96.28 39.70 -10.15
C ILE A 407 96.55 40.78 -9.08
N ALA A 408 95.62 40.95 -8.13
CA ALA A 408 95.74 41.93 -7.05
C ALA A 408 96.96 41.66 -6.14
N ILE A 409 97.17 40.38 -5.77
CA ILE A 409 98.34 39.95 -4.99
C ILE A 409 99.64 40.29 -5.74
N VAL A 410 99.73 39.92 -7.02
CA VAL A 410 100.94 40.17 -7.84
C VAL A 410 101.23 41.66 -7.99
N LYS A 411 100.20 42.50 -8.05
CA LYS A 411 100.32 43.97 -8.14
C LYS A 411 100.50 44.65 -6.78
N GLY A 412 100.52 43.90 -5.67
CA GLY A 412 100.64 44.44 -4.32
C GLY A 412 99.44 45.31 -3.90
N ASN A 413 98.29 45.18 -4.56
CA ASN A 413 97.10 45.96 -4.25
C ASN A 413 96.19 45.18 -3.30
N ASN A 414 96.35 45.42 -2.00
CA ASN A 414 95.61 44.73 -0.96
C ASN A 414 94.11 45.06 -0.97
N GLU A 415 93.71 46.27 -1.38
CA GLU A 415 92.31 46.69 -1.45
C GLU A 415 91.53 45.88 -2.51
N ILE A 416 92.10 45.71 -3.70
CA ILE A 416 91.49 44.89 -4.76
C ILE A 416 91.41 43.41 -4.32
N TYR A 417 92.41 42.91 -3.60
CA TYR A 417 92.41 41.55 -3.06
C TYR A 417 91.26 41.32 -2.06
N GLU A 418 91.10 42.22 -1.10
CA GLU A 418 90.04 42.13 -0.08
C GLU A 418 88.65 42.24 -0.70
N MET A 419 88.44 43.19 -1.62
CA MET A 419 87.16 43.35 -2.32
C MET A 419 86.82 42.13 -3.20
N ALA A 420 87.79 41.60 -3.96
CA ALA A 420 87.56 40.41 -4.78
C ALA A 420 87.35 39.15 -3.93
N SER A 421 87.99 39.06 -2.76
CA SER A 421 87.79 37.99 -1.78
C SER A 421 86.41 38.02 -1.14
N ALA A 422 85.98 39.20 -0.72
CA ALA A 422 84.64 39.44 -0.22
C ALA A 422 83.58 39.07 -1.27
N LEU A 423 83.74 39.52 -2.52
CA LEU A 423 82.79 39.23 -3.60
C LEU A 423 82.75 37.73 -3.96
N SER A 424 83.91 37.08 -4.00
CA SER A 424 84.04 35.63 -4.22
C SER A 424 83.34 34.82 -3.11
N ARG A 425 83.41 35.29 -1.85
CA ARG A 425 82.71 34.69 -0.70
C ARG A 425 81.20 34.86 -0.81
N MET A 426 80.72 36.07 -1.12
CA MET A 426 79.31 36.36 -1.33
C MET A 426 78.69 35.56 -2.48
N LEU A 427 79.41 35.43 -3.60
CA LEU A 427 78.95 34.66 -4.75
C LEU A 427 78.84 33.16 -4.44
N ARG A 428 79.87 32.58 -3.80
CA ARG A 428 79.80 31.18 -3.37
C ARG A 428 78.65 30.96 -2.40
N TYR A 429 78.46 31.88 -1.46
CA TYR A 429 77.38 31.82 -0.51
C TYR A 429 76.02 31.91 -1.22
N SER A 430 75.77 32.83 -2.15
CA SER A 430 74.46 32.89 -2.84
C SER A 430 74.11 31.65 -3.67
N ILE A 431 75.10 30.95 -4.25
CA ILE A 431 74.85 29.85 -5.20
C ILE A 431 75.01 28.45 -4.59
N LYS A 432 75.80 28.28 -3.53
CA LYS A 432 76.06 26.98 -2.89
C LYS A 432 75.68 27.01 -1.40
N GLY A 433 75.29 25.84 -0.86
CA GLY A 433 75.05 25.64 0.58
C GLY A 433 73.63 25.16 0.91
N ALA A 434 73.43 24.79 2.18
CA ALA A 434 72.11 24.44 2.71
C ALA A 434 71.19 25.67 2.81
N ASN A 435 69.89 25.44 2.99
CA ASN A 435 68.90 26.51 3.15
C ASN A 435 68.98 27.23 4.51
N GLU A 436 69.69 26.63 5.46
CA GLU A 436 69.96 27.16 6.80
C GLU A 436 71.48 27.28 6.99
N VAL A 437 71.91 28.35 7.66
CA VAL A 437 73.31 28.68 7.96
C VAL A 437 73.40 29.19 9.40
N THR A 438 74.59 29.15 10.00
CA THR A 438 74.73 29.72 11.35
C THR A 438 74.60 31.24 11.31
N LEU A 439 74.15 31.86 12.40
CA LEU A 439 74.11 33.32 12.51
C LEU A 439 75.49 33.93 12.23
N GLN A 440 76.56 33.29 12.71
CA GLN A 440 77.93 33.71 12.43
C GLN A 440 78.27 33.65 10.94
N GLU A 441 77.81 32.65 10.20
CA GLU A 441 78.00 32.57 8.75
C GLU A 441 77.27 33.73 8.04
N GLU A 442 76.05 34.06 8.44
CA GLU A 442 75.29 35.20 7.91
C GLU A 442 76.03 36.53 8.15
N ILE A 443 76.53 36.72 9.38
CA ILE A 443 77.33 37.90 9.76
C ILE A 443 78.63 37.99 8.96
N ARG A 444 79.32 36.87 8.70
CA ARG A 444 80.52 36.85 7.84
C ARG A 444 80.24 37.31 6.41
N ILE A 445 79.02 37.07 5.91
CA ILE A 445 78.59 37.56 4.60
C ILE A 445 78.26 39.06 4.65
N VAL A 446 77.65 39.53 5.73
CA VAL A 446 77.49 40.96 6.00
C VAL A 446 78.86 41.66 6.04
N ASP A 447 79.84 41.09 6.74
CA ASP A 447 81.20 41.64 6.82
C ASP A 447 81.81 41.78 5.42
N SER A 448 81.67 40.74 4.59
CA SER A 448 82.10 40.77 3.18
C SER A 448 81.43 41.90 2.40
N TYR A 449 80.12 42.10 2.59
CA TYR A 449 79.39 43.18 1.93
C TYR A 449 79.86 44.57 2.38
N ILE A 450 80.07 44.74 3.69
CA ILE A 450 80.61 45.98 4.28
C ILE A 450 82.02 46.26 3.77
N THR A 451 82.90 45.26 3.66
CA THR A 451 84.26 45.41 3.11
C THR A 451 84.23 45.95 1.67
N ILE A 452 83.34 45.45 0.82
CA ILE A 452 83.19 45.94 -0.56
C ILE A 452 82.74 47.40 -0.56
N HIS A 453 81.77 47.75 0.28
CA HIS A 453 81.25 49.11 0.38
C HIS A 453 82.27 50.10 0.97
N GLN A 454 83.02 49.72 2.00
CA GLN A 454 84.10 50.53 2.57
C GLN A 454 85.23 50.77 1.56
N GLY A 455 85.56 49.78 0.71
CA GLY A 455 86.51 49.94 -0.37
C GLY A 455 86.03 50.93 -1.46
N ARG A 456 84.72 50.99 -1.73
CA ARG A 456 84.12 51.95 -2.67
C ARG A 456 84.04 53.37 -2.09
N PHE A 457 83.83 53.50 -0.79
CA PHE A 457 83.67 54.79 -0.10
C PHE A 457 84.53 54.86 1.18
N PRO A 458 85.86 55.04 1.05
CA PRO A 458 86.78 55.01 2.18
C PRO A 458 86.41 56.04 3.27
N GLY A 459 86.37 55.61 4.53
CA GLY A 459 86.14 56.46 5.69
C GLY A 459 84.70 56.95 5.91
N ARG A 460 83.74 56.59 5.05
CA ARG A 460 82.34 57.07 5.16
C ARG A 460 81.40 56.13 5.93
N ILE A 461 81.79 54.88 6.16
CA ILE A 461 80.95 53.87 6.80
C ILE A 461 81.61 53.34 8.07
N GLN A 462 80.97 53.59 9.20
CA GLN A 462 81.29 52.94 10.48
C GLN A 462 80.41 51.70 10.65
N TYR A 463 81.00 50.59 11.03
CA TYR A 463 80.29 49.33 11.23
C TYR A 463 80.66 48.74 12.60
N GLU A 464 79.64 48.45 13.39
CA GLU A 464 79.78 47.83 14.70
C GLU A 464 78.84 46.64 14.81
N GLN A 465 79.32 45.59 15.49
CA GLN A 465 78.54 44.39 15.75
C GLN A 465 78.65 44.00 17.22
N TYR A 466 77.50 43.69 17.80
CA TYR A 466 77.34 43.22 19.17
C TYR A 466 76.54 41.92 19.12
N ILE A 467 77.24 40.84 18.74
CA ILE A 467 76.65 39.51 18.59
C ILE A 467 76.91 38.71 19.87
N SER A 468 75.85 38.28 20.55
CA SER A 468 75.98 37.37 21.69
C SER A 468 76.62 36.05 21.24
N GLU A 469 77.67 35.61 21.94
CA GLU A 469 78.42 34.38 21.62
C GLU A 469 77.50 33.14 21.62
N GLU A 470 76.53 33.12 22.55
CA GLU A 470 75.54 32.05 22.68
C GLU A 470 74.64 31.96 21.45
N LEU A 471 74.36 33.09 20.80
CA LEU A 471 73.54 33.17 19.60
C LEU A 471 74.33 32.93 18.31
N SER A 472 75.67 32.89 18.33
CA SER A 472 76.47 32.84 17.11
C SER A 472 76.27 31.57 16.25
N GLU A 473 76.02 30.43 16.89
CA GLU A 473 75.92 29.11 16.22
C GLU A 473 74.48 28.66 15.92
N ILE A 474 73.48 29.52 16.17
CA ILE A 474 72.10 29.17 15.86
C ILE A 474 71.90 29.08 14.34
N LEU A 475 71.07 28.13 13.90
CA LEU A 475 70.70 28.01 12.50
C LEU A 475 69.56 28.98 12.18
N ILE A 476 69.77 29.81 11.16
CA ILE A 476 68.79 30.73 10.61
C ILE A 476 68.64 30.52 9.10
N PRO A 477 67.48 30.88 8.51
CA PRO A 477 67.32 30.91 7.07
C PRO A 477 68.37 31.80 6.44
N LYS A 478 69.03 31.26 5.42
CA LYS A 478 70.03 31.96 4.64
C LYS A 478 69.46 33.22 3.97
N MET A 479 70.28 34.28 3.87
CA MET A 479 69.95 35.57 3.23
C MET A 479 68.83 36.36 3.93
N ILE A 480 68.90 36.50 5.25
CA ILE A 480 67.95 37.32 6.01
C ILE A 480 68.56 38.59 6.61
N ILE A 481 69.85 38.62 6.95
CA ILE A 481 70.48 39.82 7.52
C ILE A 481 71.12 40.67 6.42
N GLN A 482 71.79 40.03 5.46
CA GLN A 482 72.47 40.71 4.36
C GLN A 482 71.56 41.71 3.61
N PRO A 483 70.32 41.36 3.20
CA PRO A 483 69.47 42.32 2.46
C PRO A 483 69.04 43.52 3.32
N ILE A 484 68.98 43.35 4.65
CA ILE A 484 68.64 44.42 5.58
C ILE A 484 69.79 45.42 5.68
N VAL A 485 71.02 44.91 5.80
CA VAL A 485 72.23 45.75 5.82
C VAL A 485 72.46 46.42 4.48
N GLU A 486 72.18 45.73 3.37
CA GLU A 486 72.18 46.31 2.03
C GLU A 486 71.21 47.49 1.90
N ASN A 487 70.01 47.36 2.43
CA ASN A 487 69.05 48.47 2.46
C ASN A 487 69.55 49.63 3.33
N ALA A 488 70.13 49.34 4.50
CA ALA A 488 70.71 50.36 5.38
C ALA A 488 71.83 51.15 4.67
N LEU A 489 72.73 50.46 3.96
CA LEU A 489 73.82 51.10 3.22
C LEU A 489 73.31 51.89 2.00
N THR A 490 72.57 51.24 1.11
CA THR A 490 72.19 51.81 -0.20
C THR A 490 71.13 52.89 -0.08
N HIS A 491 70.13 52.71 0.80
CA HIS A 491 69.02 53.66 0.94
C HIS A 491 69.18 54.59 2.14
N GLY A 492 69.92 54.17 3.19
CA GLY A 492 70.16 54.98 4.37
C GLY A 492 71.41 55.85 4.25
N LEU A 493 72.57 55.23 4.04
CA LEU A 493 73.88 55.88 4.14
C LEU A 493 74.40 56.50 2.83
N GLU A 494 74.25 55.83 1.67
CA GLU A 494 74.74 56.37 0.39
C GLU A 494 74.18 57.76 0.05
N PRO A 495 72.89 58.08 0.32
CA PRO A 495 72.35 59.43 0.12
C PRO A 495 72.85 60.48 1.12
N SER A 496 73.49 60.07 2.23
CA SER A 496 73.99 60.97 3.28
C SER A 496 75.42 61.44 2.98
N GLU A 497 75.62 62.74 2.76
CA GLU A 497 76.95 63.30 2.45
C GLU A 497 77.97 63.12 3.59
N SER A 498 77.52 63.11 4.86
CA SER A 498 78.38 62.99 6.05
C SER A 498 78.86 61.57 6.36
N GLY A 499 78.46 60.58 5.56
CA GLY A 499 78.65 59.17 5.91
C GLY A 499 77.66 58.72 6.99
N GLY A 500 77.89 57.54 7.56
CA GLY A 500 77.02 56.99 8.58
C GLY A 500 77.55 55.74 9.26
N LYS A 501 76.74 55.22 10.18
CA LYS A 501 77.03 54.12 11.07
C LYS A 501 75.92 53.06 10.94
N VAL A 502 76.32 51.80 10.79
CA VAL A 502 75.42 50.65 10.86
C VAL A 502 75.83 49.80 12.07
N ILE A 503 74.86 49.46 12.91
CA ILE A 503 75.05 48.64 14.11
C ILE A 503 74.19 47.40 13.99
N ILE A 504 74.79 46.23 14.19
CA ILE A 504 74.06 44.95 14.29
C ILE A 504 74.15 44.45 15.73
N GLN A 505 73.00 44.11 16.31
CA GLN A 505 72.90 43.63 17.68
C GLN A 505 72.03 42.38 17.73
N THR A 506 72.38 41.44 18.60
CA THR A 506 71.56 40.25 18.85
C THR A 506 71.26 40.14 20.33
N GLU A 507 70.00 39.87 20.66
CA GLU A 507 69.54 39.69 22.04
C GLU A 507 68.49 38.58 22.16
N ILE A 508 68.42 37.97 23.34
CA ILE A 508 67.29 37.12 23.71
C ILE A 508 66.16 38.04 24.14
N TYR A 509 65.10 38.12 23.34
CA TYR A 509 63.98 39.03 23.59
C TYR A 509 63.05 38.51 24.70
N ASP A 510 62.73 37.21 24.65
CA ASP A 510 62.00 36.49 25.70
C ASP A 510 62.39 35.00 25.69
N ALA A 511 61.77 34.19 26.57
CA ALA A 511 62.09 32.76 26.68
C ALA A 511 61.86 31.92 25.41
N ARG A 512 61.19 32.49 24.39
CA ARG A 512 60.80 31.82 23.14
C ARG A 512 61.31 32.53 21.89
N HIS A 513 61.82 33.75 21.99
CA HIS A 513 62.26 34.53 20.82
C HIS A 513 63.62 35.17 21.01
N ILE A 514 64.38 35.17 19.93
CA ILE A 514 65.57 35.99 19.75
C ILE A 514 65.23 37.15 18.84
N GLU A 515 65.94 38.27 19.02
CA GLU A 515 65.80 39.44 18.19
C GLU A 515 67.16 39.86 17.63
N ILE A 516 67.18 40.09 16.31
CA ILE A 516 68.33 40.64 15.60
C ILE A 516 67.95 42.06 15.17
N MET A 517 68.70 43.04 15.63
CA MET A 517 68.47 44.45 15.33
C MET A 517 69.55 44.97 14.39
N VAL A 518 69.13 45.57 13.28
CA VAL A 518 70.01 46.33 12.38
C VAL A 518 69.59 47.78 12.45
N THR A 519 70.49 48.64 12.91
CA THR A 519 70.26 50.07 13.10
C THR A 519 71.20 50.88 12.24
N ASP A 520 70.67 51.83 11.49
CA ASP A 520 71.44 52.84 10.78
C ASP A 520 71.08 54.25 11.25
N ASN A 521 72.00 55.20 11.06
CA ASN A 521 71.78 56.63 11.28
C ASN A 521 71.69 57.42 9.95
N GLY A 522 71.21 56.77 8.88
CA GLY A 522 71.09 57.37 7.57
C GLY A 522 69.93 58.37 7.44
N VAL A 523 69.52 58.65 6.20
CA VAL A 523 68.47 59.66 5.90
C VAL A 523 67.08 59.30 6.42
N GLY A 524 66.84 58.05 6.83
CA GLY A 524 65.53 57.57 7.29
C GLY A 524 64.44 57.61 6.20
N MET A 525 63.19 57.44 6.61
CA MET A 525 62.02 57.39 5.70
C MET A 525 60.96 58.41 6.09
N GLU A 526 60.32 59.01 5.08
CA GLU A 526 59.09 59.79 5.24
C GLU A 526 57.97 58.93 5.84
N PRO A 527 57.09 59.47 6.71
CA PRO A 527 56.02 58.70 7.36
C PRO A 527 55.10 57.95 6.38
N GLN A 528 54.81 58.55 5.22
CA GLN A 528 54.00 57.93 4.17
C GLN A 528 54.71 56.72 3.56
N ARG A 529 56.03 56.82 3.34
CA ARG A 529 56.84 55.72 2.82
C ARG A 529 56.96 54.58 3.84
N LEU A 530 57.20 54.90 5.11
CA LEU A 530 57.23 53.91 6.19
C LEU A 530 55.90 53.16 6.30
N LYS A 531 54.76 53.85 6.16
CA LYS A 531 53.43 53.23 6.16
C LYS A 531 53.24 52.27 4.97
N GLN A 532 53.69 52.66 3.77
CA GLN A 532 53.66 51.77 2.60
C GLN A 532 54.49 50.50 2.81
N VAL A 533 55.71 50.64 3.33
CA VAL A 533 56.59 49.50 3.61
C VAL A 533 55.95 48.56 4.64
N ARG A 534 55.41 49.09 5.75
CA ARG A 534 54.71 48.28 6.76
C ARG A 534 53.49 47.55 6.21
N ASN A 535 52.69 48.22 5.37
CA ASN A 535 51.53 47.59 4.75
C ASN A 535 51.95 46.47 3.78
N ALA A 536 53.05 46.64 3.05
CA ALA A 536 53.58 45.62 2.16
C ALA A 536 54.06 44.37 2.92
N LEU A 537 54.59 44.52 4.15
CA LEU A 537 54.98 43.38 5.00
C LEU A 537 53.80 42.53 5.50
N ILE A 538 52.57 43.08 5.47
CA ILE A 538 51.35 42.43 5.95
C ILE A 538 50.50 41.89 4.76
N SER A 539 50.64 42.49 3.58
CA SER A 539 49.84 42.14 2.40
C SER A 539 50.13 40.73 1.89
N LYS A 540 49.06 39.96 1.63
CA LYS A 540 49.12 38.65 0.95
C LYS A 540 49.07 38.75 -0.58
N ASP A 541 48.97 39.96 -1.11
CA ASP A 541 48.87 40.22 -2.55
C ASP A 541 50.23 39.99 -3.25
N PRO A 542 50.32 39.05 -4.21
CA PRO A 542 51.55 38.80 -4.97
C PRO A 542 51.99 39.96 -5.86
N GLU A 543 51.09 40.87 -6.27
CA GLU A 543 51.43 41.99 -7.16
C GLU A 543 52.10 43.16 -6.41
N ALA A 544 51.96 43.22 -5.08
CA ALA A 544 52.68 44.18 -4.24
C ALA A 544 54.19 43.86 -4.09
N ASN A 545 54.66 42.74 -4.65
CA ASN A 545 56.02 42.20 -4.50
C ASN A 545 57.11 42.94 -5.28
N GLN A 546 56.76 43.84 -6.20
CA GLN A 546 57.68 44.14 -7.29
C GLN A 546 58.91 45.00 -6.93
N HIS A 547 59.00 45.64 -5.76
CA HIS A 547 60.12 46.56 -5.46
C HIS A 547 60.53 46.69 -3.97
N ILE A 548 60.30 45.68 -3.10
CA ILE A 548 60.68 45.80 -1.67
C ILE A 548 61.44 44.55 -1.20
N GLY A 549 62.78 44.64 -1.15
CA GLY A 549 63.65 43.56 -0.64
C GLY A 549 63.29 43.11 0.78
N MET A 550 62.76 44.01 1.62
CA MET A 550 62.31 43.70 2.98
C MET A 550 61.11 42.72 3.05
N LYS A 551 60.21 42.74 2.06
CA LYS A 551 59.08 41.81 2.02
C LYS A 551 59.55 40.38 1.76
N ASN A 552 60.52 40.21 0.87
CA ASN A 552 61.09 38.90 0.57
C ASN A 552 61.77 38.28 1.80
N VAL A 553 62.48 39.10 2.61
CA VAL A 553 63.07 38.63 3.87
C VAL A 553 61.97 38.23 4.87
N ASN A 554 60.92 39.04 5.01
CA ASN A 554 59.80 38.75 5.93
C ASN A 554 59.02 37.49 5.53
N ASP A 555 58.72 37.32 4.25
CA ASP A 555 58.02 36.15 3.73
C ASP A 555 58.87 34.89 3.88
N ARG A 556 60.20 34.99 3.67
CA ARG A 556 61.13 33.89 3.91
C ARG A 556 61.14 33.46 5.38
N ILE A 557 61.16 34.42 6.32
CA ILE A 557 61.11 34.13 7.76
C ILE A 557 59.77 33.46 8.12
N ARG A 558 58.65 33.98 7.62
CA ARG A 558 57.31 33.44 7.89
C ARG A 558 57.06 32.08 7.27
N LEU A 559 57.59 31.82 6.08
CA LEU A 559 57.52 30.50 5.45
C LEU A 559 58.30 29.45 6.25
N HIS A 560 59.38 29.86 6.91
CA HIS A 560 60.22 28.96 7.67
C HIS A 560 59.73 28.73 9.11
N TYR A 561 59.28 29.77 9.81
CA TYR A 561 58.91 29.71 11.24
C TYR A 561 57.42 29.99 11.54
N GLY A 562 56.60 30.30 10.54
CA GLY A 562 55.19 30.64 10.69
C GLY A 562 54.92 32.11 11.04
N GLU A 563 53.64 32.44 11.27
CA GLU A 563 53.15 33.82 11.49
C GLU A 563 53.67 34.50 12.78
N GLY A 564 54.30 33.76 13.70
CA GLY A 564 54.89 34.28 14.93
C GLY A 564 56.28 34.92 14.77
N ALA A 565 56.91 34.75 13.61
CA ALA A 565 58.22 35.30 13.28
C ALA A 565 58.10 36.31 12.12
N GLY A 566 59.03 37.28 12.05
CA GLY A 566 59.02 38.26 10.97
C GLY A 566 59.82 39.51 11.27
N ILE A 567 59.53 40.57 10.51
CA ILE A 567 60.26 41.83 10.57
C ILE A 567 59.37 42.97 11.07
N THR A 568 59.92 43.79 11.95
CA THR A 568 59.35 45.10 12.32
C THR A 568 60.33 46.20 11.92
N ILE A 569 59.80 47.30 11.36
CA ILE A 569 60.62 48.43 10.88
C ILE A 569 60.14 49.73 11.52
N ASN A 570 61.08 50.48 12.08
CA ASN A 570 60.91 51.83 12.60
C ASN A 570 61.93 52.75 11.93
N SER A 571 61.51 53.92 11.46
CA SER A 571 62.40 54.86 10.79
C SER A 571 61.94 56.28 11.06
N TRP A 572 62.89 57.19 11.16
CA TRP A 572 62.65 58.61 11.40
C TRP A 572 63.46 59.41 10.38
N LEU A 573 62.78 60.27 9.62
CA LEU A 573 63.42 61.11 8.62
C LEU A 573 64.55 61.95 9.26
N GLY A 574 65.75 61.84 8.71
CA GLY A 574 66.97 62.51 9.19
C GLY A 574 67.68 61.83 10.37
N SER A 575 67.13 60.76 10.96
CA SER A 575 67.68 60.08 12.14
C SER A 575 67.93 58.58 11.95
N GLY A 576 67.68 58.04 10.75
CA GLY A 576 67.96 56.65 10.38
C GLY A 576 66.82 55.66 10.58
N THR A 577 67.14 54.36 10.46
CA THR A 577 66.19 53.24 10.48
C THR A 577 66.64 52.13 11.43
N VAL A 578 65.67 51.53 12.11
CA VAL A 578 65.83 50.34 12.96
C VAL A 578 64.95 49.23 12.40
N VAL A 579 65.58 48.13 12.01
CA VAL A 579 64.92 46.91 11.57
C VAL A 579 65.13 45.83 12.61
N ARG A 580 64.04 45.25 13.12
CA ARG A 580 64.03 44.16 14.09
C ARG A 580 63.54 42.88 13.42
N VAL A 581 64.35 41.83 13.48
CA VAL A 581 64.02 40.49 13.01
C VAL A 581 63.77 39.61 14.21
N ARG A 582 62.55 39.08 14.34
CA ARG A 582 62.16 38.21 15.44
C ARG A 582 62.07 36.77 14.97
N LEU A 583 62.84 35.89 15.60
CA LEU A 583 62.92 34.46 15.30
C LEU A 583 62.65 33.65 16.58
N PRO A 584 62.08 32.43 16.47
CA PRO A 584 61.94 31.56 17.64
C PRO A 584 63.31 31.05 18.11
N VAL A 585 63.45 30.82 19.42
CA VAL A 585 64.63 30.16 20.01
C VAL A 585 64.69 28.71 19.51
N PRO A 586 65.82 28.25 18.93
CA PRO A 586 65.97 26.88 18.47
C PRO A 586 65.79 25.87 19.63
N THR A 587 65.16 24.73 19.37
CA THR A 587 64.81 23.71 20.40
C THR A 587 66.00 23.13 21.16
N ASN A 588 67.23 23.31 20.66
CA ASN A 588 68.48 22.83 21.26
C ASN A 588 69.28 23.94 21.99
N PHE A 589 68.69 25.10 22.24
CA PHE A 589 69.38 26.22 22.90
C PHE A 589 69.44 26.01 24.42
N ASN A 590 70.62 25.69 24.96
CA ASN A 590 70.86 25.60 26.39
C ASN A 590 71.22 26.98 26.93
N TYR A 591 70.36 27.57 27.79
CA TYR A 591 70.69 28.77 28.55
C TYR A 591 71.92 28.49 29.44
N ARG A 592 73.07 29.09 29.14
CA ARG A 592 74.17 29.19 30.10
C ARG A 592 73.91 30.45 30.93
N LEU A 593 73.38 30.28 32.13
CA LEU A 593 73.18 31.37 33.11
C LEU A 593 74.51 31.82 33.71
#